data_AF-A0A382UPE8-F1
#
_entry.id   AF-A0A382UPE8-F1
#
_cell.length_a   1.000
_cell.length_b   1.000
_cell.length_c   1.000
_cell.angle_alpha   90.00
_cell.angle_beta   90.00
_cell.angle_gamma   90.00
#
_symmetry.space_group_name_H-M   'P 1'
#
loop_
_entity.id
_entity.type
_entity.pdbx_description
1 polymer ?
#
loop_
_entity_poly.entity_id
_entity_poly.type
_entity_poly.pdbx_seq_one_letter_code
_entity_poly.pdbx_strand_id
1 'polypeptide(L)'
;MNQSGYKCNLYLSPHLQSFSERFVYNDKEISEEVLINLLEEIEKTLGDGAATLFEILTCAYIKYCEKFKDNITLIEAGLFHQFDSTNVFKQNLASIMGSVGLDHLQWIKNKTIEGIIHEKTVKLLNSNIFVNKQDNKEINSKIEKALENNQSNKYFFGKDFNILKAENSFIQ
;
A
#
# COMPACT_ATOMS: atom_id res chain seq x y z
N MET A 1 7.07 9.43 -11.29
CA MET A 1 5.97 10.34 -10.91
C MET A 1 6.44 11.79 -10.95
N ASN A 2 7.25 12.23 -9.98
CA ASN A 2 7.66 13.65 -9.87
C ASN A 2 8.45 14.15 -11.09
N GLN A 3 9.35 13.32 -11.64
CA GLN A 3 10.07 13.64 -12.88
C GLN A 3 9.14 13.81 -14.09
N SER A 4 7.96 13.20 -14.06
CA SER A 4 6.93 13.31 -15.10
C SER A 4 5.95 14.45 -14.82
N GLY A 5 6.21 15.29 -13.80
CA GLY A 5 5.40 16.46 -13.44
C GLY A 5 4.24 16.17 -12.48
N TYR A 6 4.02 14.92 -12.05
CA TYR A 6 2.96 14.58 -11.10
C TYR A 6 3.37 14.91 -9.67
N LYS A 7 2.40 15.37 -8.87
CA LYS A 7 2.50 15.55 -7.43
C LYS A 7 1.98 14.33 -6.69
N CYS A 8 2.66 13.94 -5.62
CA CYS A 8 2.32 12.73 -4.88
C CYS A 8 1.92 13.01 -3.43
N ASN A 9 0.98 12.20 -2.93
CA ASN A 9 0.78 11.97 -1.51
C ASN A 9 1.22 10.51 -1.21
N LEU A 10 1.96 10.29 -0.14
CA LEU A 10 2.45 8.96 0.24
C LEU A 10 2.03 8.64 1.68
N TYR A 11 1.46 7.46 1.87
CA TYR A 11 1.26 6.86 3.18
C TYR A 11 2.11 5.60 3.30
N LEU A 12 3.03 5.60 4.27
CA LEU A 12 4.08 4.59 4.43
C LEU A 12 4.08 3.99 5.84
N SER A 13 4.63 2.79 5.99
CA SER A 13 4.86 2.20 7.30
C SER A 13 5.93 1.09 7.29
N PRO A 14 6.65 0.86 8.41
CA PRO A 14 6.70 1.70 9.61
C PRO A 14 7.49 3.00 9.36
N HIS A 15 7.76 3.77 10.42
CA HIS A 15 8.73 4.87 10.38
C HIS A 15 10.04 4.43 11.04
N LEU A 16 11.13 5.14 10.79
CA LEU A 16 12.43 4.90 11.41
C LEU A 16 12.67 5.80 12.63
N GLN A 17 12.39 7.11 12.53
CA GLN A 17 12.69 8.09 13.57
C GLN A 17 11.46 8.87 14.05
N SER A 18 10.62 9.37 13.14
CA SER A 18 9.42 10.15 13.50
C SER A 18 8.16 9.63 12.82
N PHE A 19 7.01 9.78 13.48
CA PHE A 19 5.72 9.43 12.90
C PHE A 19 5.41 10.21 11.62
N SER A 20 5.91 11.44 11.50
CA SER A 20 5.70 12.30 10.33
C SER A 20 6.23 11.68 9.03
N GLU A 21 7.27 10.82 9.09
CA GLU A 21 7.81 10.10 7.92
C GLU A 21 6.75 9.27 7.17
N ARG A 22 5.69 8.86 7.87
CA ARG A 22 4.58 8.09 7.28
C ARG A 22 3.66 8.94 6.42
N PHE A 23 3.73 10.26 6.52
CA PHE A 23 2.74 11.19 6.00
C PHE A 23 3.41 12.21 5.07
N VAL A 24 3.39 11.92 3.78
CA VAL A 24 3.89 12.84 2.75
C VAL A 24 2.71 13.40 1.96
N TYR A 25 2.64 14.72 1.86
CA TYR A 25 1.65 15.43 1.07
C TYR A 25 2.33 16.39 0.12
N ASN A 26 1.94 16.34 -1.16
CA ASN A 26 2.53 17.20 -2.19
C ASN A 26 4.07 17.16 -2.19
N ASP A 27 4.61 15.94 -2.11
CA ASP A 27 6.04 15.64 -2.05
C ASP A 27 6.78 16.16 -0.79
N LYS A 28 6.07 16.55 0.27
CA LYS A 28 6.67 17.03 1.53
C LYS A 28 6.10 16.29 2.72
N GLU A 29 6.98 15.93 3.65
CA GLU A 29 6.60 15.38 4.94
C GLU A 29 5.73 16.40 5.71
N ILE A 30 4.70 15.91 6.39
CA ILE A 30 3.87 16.73 7.28
C ILE A 30 4.71 17.23 8.46
N SER A 31 4.47 18.44 8.97
CA SER A 31 5.11 18.85 10.22
C SER A 31 4.47 18.15 11.41
N GLU A 32 5.25 17.91 12.47
CA GLU A 32 4.77 17.29 13.70
C GLU A 32 3.60 18.05 14.32
N GLU A 33 3.65 19.38 14.36
CA GLU A 33 2.57 20.23 14.86
C GLU A 33 1.25 19.98 14.11
N VAL A 34 1.31 19.89 12.78
CA VAL A 34 0.12 19.63 11.97
C VAL A 34 -0.38 18.20 12.19
N LEU A 35 0.52 17.22 12.33
CA LEU A 35 0.14 15.84 12.62
C LEU A 35 -0.53 15.71 13.99
N ILE A 36 -0.01 16.38 15.03
CA ILE A 36 -0.60 16.39 16.37
C ILE A 36 -2.03 16.95 16.31
N ASN A 37 -2.21 18.13 15.73
CA ASN A 37 -3.54 18.76 15.61
C ASN A 37 -4.53 17.86 14.85
N LEU A 38 -4.05 17.16 13.82
CA LEU A 38 -4.85 16.23 13.03
C LEU A 38 -5.24 14.99 13.85
N LEU A 39 -4.33 14.43 14.63
CA LEU A 39 -4.61 13.28 15.50
C LEU A 39 -5.59 13.65 16.60
N GLU A 40 -5.49 14.83 17.20
CA GLU A 40 -6.46 15.36 18.16
C GLU A 40 -7.86 15.52 17.55
N GLU A 41 -7.95 15.96 16.29
CA GLU A 41 -9.23 16.04 15.56
C GLU A 41 -9.84 14.64 15.36
N ILE A 42 -9.01 13.65 14.97
CA ILE A 42 -9.47 12.27 14.80
C ILE A 42 -9.90 11.65 16.13
N GLU A 43 -9.13 11.85 17.20
CA GLU A 43 -9.48 11.37 18.55
C GLU A 43 -10.81 11.95 19.02
N LYS A 44 -11.01 13.27 18.84
CA LYS A 44 -12.28 13.93 19.17
C LYS A 44 -13.45 13.37 18.34
N THR A 45 -13.20 13.03 17.07
CA THR A 45 -14.22 12.44 16.19
C THR A 45 -14.53 10.99 16.59
N LEU A 46 -13.53 10.23 17.05
CA LEU A 46 -13.71 8.87 17.56
C LEU A 46 -14.57 8.84 18.83
N GLY A 47 -14.41 9.83 19.72
CA GLY A 47 -15.13 9.89 20.99
C GLY A 47 -14.85 8.67 21.87
N ASP A 48 -15.90 8.02 22.38
CA ASP A 48 -15.79 6.81 23.21
C ASP A 48 -15.57 5.51 22.38
N GLY A 49 -15.38 5.64 21.07
CA GLY A 49 -15.09 4.51 20.19
C GLY A 49 -13.70 3.90 20.45
N ALA A 50 -13.49 2.69 19.95
CA ALA A 50 -12.18 2.04 19.99
C ALA A 50 -11.64 1.90 18.56
N ALA A 51 -10.37 2.25 18.39
CA ALA A 51 -9.62 2.03 17.16
C ALA A 51 -8.17 1.67 17.51
N THR A 52 -7.55 0.86 16.65
CA THR A 52 -6.12 0.60 16.73
C THR A 52 -5.33 1.85 16.32
N LEU A 53 -4.06 1.91 16.74
CA LEU A 53 -3.17 2.99 16.32
C LEU A 53 -3.10 3.12 14.80
N PHE A 54 -3.04 2.01 14.06
CA PHE A 54 -2.93 2.05 12.61
C PHE A 54 -4.21 2.56 11.93
N GLU A 55 -5.40 2.27 12.48
CA GLU A 55 -6.66 2.83 12.01
C GLU A 55 -6.70 4.35 12.21
N ILE A 56 -6.28 4.84 13.38
CA ILE A 56 -6.20 6.29 13.67
C ILE A 56 -5.26 7.00 12.72
N LEU A 57 -4.05 6.46 12.53
CA LEU A 57 -3.06 7.03 11.60
C LEU A 57 -3.58 7.03 10.15
N THR A 58 -4.28 5.98 9.74
CA THR A 58 -4.86 5.88 8.39
C THR A 58 -5.96 6.91 8.18
N CYS A 59 -6.84 7.08 9.17
CA CYS A 59 -7.88 8.11 9.16
C CYS A 59 -7.28 9.52 9.08
N ALA A 60 -6.26 9.81 9.88
CA ALA A 60 -5.51 11.06 9.81
C ALA A 60 -4.94 11.27 8.39
N TYR A 61 -4.29 10.24 7.83
CA TYR A 61 -3.70 10.35 6.50
C TYR A 61 -4.73 10.75 5.43
N ILE A 62 -5.85 10.02 5.41
CA ILE A 62 -6.95 10.23 4.45
C ILE A 62 -7.57 11.60 4.65
N LYS A 63 -7.78 12.04 5.90
CA LYS A 63 -8.38 13.34 6.21
C LYS A 63 -7.55 14.49 5.65
N TYR A 64 -6.23 14.46 5.84
CA TYR A 64 -5.38 15.54 5.36
C TYR A 64 -5.13 15.49 3.84
N CYS A 65 -5.26 14.32 3.21
CA CYS A 65 -5.29 14.18 1.74
C CYS A 65 -6.39 15.03 1.08
N GLU A 66 -7.46 15.39 1.79
CA GLU A 66 -8.51 16.29 1.27
C GLU A 66 -7.98 17.65 0.82
N LYS A 67 -6.82 18.10 1.31
CA LYS A 67 -6.17 19.36 0.89
C LYS A 67 -5.41 19.23 -0.43
N PHE A 68 -5.18 18.01 -0.91
CA PHE A 68 -4.32 17.69 -2.06
C PHE A 68 -4.97 16.67 -3.00
N LYS A 69 -6.24 16.90 -3.34
CA LYS A 69 -7.10 15.94 -4.07
C LYS A 69 -6.62 15.64 -5.49
N ASP A 70 -5.91 16.56 -6.11
CA ASP A 70 -5.41 16.43 -7.48
C ASP A 70 -4.09 15.65 -7.57
N ASN A 71 -3.51 15.28 -6.43
CA ASN A 71 -2.26 14.51 -6.38
C ASN A 71 -2.52 13.01 -6.58
N ILE A 72 -1.52 12.32 -7.13
CA ILE A 72 -1.53 10.86 -7.14
C ILE A 72 -1.19 10.37 -5.74
N THR A 73 -2.02 9.47 -5.22
CA THR A 73 -1.86 8.94 -3.86
C THR A 73 -1.32 7.52 -3.90
N LEU A 74 -0.19 7.29 -3.24
CA LEU A 74 0.38 5.96 -3.03
C LEU A 74 0.16 5.59 -1.56
N ILE A 75 -0.39 4.40 -1.33
CA ILE A 75 -0.73 3.92 0.00
C ILE A 75 -0.14 2.53 0.15
N GLU A 76 0.76 2.40 1.12
CA GLU A 76 1.28 1.11 1.55
C GLU A 76 0.30 0.46 2.53
N ALA A 77 -0.08 -0.80 2.27
CA ALA A 77 -0.83 -1.59 3.23
C ALA A 77 0.07 -1.96 4.41
N GLY A 78 -0.43 -1.78 5.64
CA GLY A 78 0.36 -2.03 6.85
C GLY A 78 0.62 -3.51 7.11
N LEU A 79 -0.41 -4.34 7.04
CA LEU A 79 -0.30 -5.79 7.19
C LEU A 79 -1.22 -6.54 6.22
N PHE A 80 -0.60 -7.35 5.35
CA PHE A 80 -1.29 -8.04 4.25
C PHE A 80 -2.09 -7.09 3.36
N HIS A 81 -3.42 -7.23 3.30
CA HIS A 81 -4.33 -6.33 2.57
C HIS A 81 -5.79 -6.52 3.01
N GLN A 82 -6.26 -7.78 3.10
CA GLN A 82 -7.68 -8.11 3.27
C GLN A 82 -8.39 -7.34 4.40
N PHE A 83 -7.76 -7.28 5.57
CA PHE A 83 -8.28 -6.62 6.77
C PHE A 83 -7.48 -5.37 7.15
N ASP A 84 -6.64 -4.88 6.24
CA ASP A 84 -5.81 -3.71 6.50
C ASP A 84 -6.67 -2.43 6.51
N SER A 85 -6.35 -1.48 7.39
CA SER A 85 -7.09 -0.21 7.51
C SER A 85 -7.06 0.62 6.23
N THR A 86 -6.08 0.40 5.35
CA THR A 86 -5.99 1.08 4.05
C THR A 86 -6.97 0.51 3.02
N ASN A 87 -7.53 -0.68 3.23
CA ASN A 87 -8.45 -1.35 2.31
C ASN A 87 -9.90 -0.84 2.42
N VAL A 88 -10.06 0.50 2.44
CA VAL A 88 -11.35 1.20 2.53
C VAL A 88 -11.80 1.81 1.20
N PHE A 89 -10.89 1.90 0.22
CA PHE A 89 -11.17 2.49 -1.08
C PHE A 89 -11.99 1.55 -1.97
N LYS A 90 -12.87 2.12 -2.78
CA LYS A 90 -13.74 1.37 -3.70
C LYS A 90 -13.16 1.24 -5.11
N GLN A 91 -12.13 2.02 -5.42
CA GLN A 91 -11.52 2.12 -6.74
C GLN A 91 -10.07 2.57 -6.61
N ASN A 92 -9.20 2.09 -7.51
CA ASN A 92 -7.81 2.50 -7.63
C ASN A 92 -7.34 2.42 -9.09
N LEU A 93 -6.25 3.13 -9.39
CA LEU A 93 -5.61 3.06 -10.71
C LEU A 93 -4.85 1.74 -10.90
N ALA A 94 -4.14 1.32 -9.86
CA ALA A 94 -3.39 0.09 -9.83
C ALA A 94 -3.16 -0.41 -8.40
N SER A 95 -3.01 -1.72 -8.26
CA SER A 95 -2.46 -2.40 -7.08
C SER A 95 -1.08 -2.95 -7.42
N ILE A 96 -0.10 -2.70 -6.56
CA ILE A 96 1.28 -3.16 -6.75
C ILE A 96 1.59 -4.18 -5.66
N MET A 97 1.90 -5.40 -6.07
CA MET A 97 2.30 -6.48 -5.19
C MET A 97 3.82 -6.59 -5.18
N GLY A 98 4.42 -6.35 -4.01
CA GLY A 98 5.84 -6.61 -3.76
C GLY A 98 6.18 -8.10 -3.75
N SER A 99 7.40 -8.41 -3.31
CA SER A 99 7.81 -9.80 -3.05
C SER A 99 7.00 -10.39 -1.89
N VAL A 100 6.53 -11.62 -2.05
CA VAL A 100 5.77 -12.36 -1.05
C VAL A 100 6.68 -13.42 -0.42
N GLY A 101 6.78 -13.39 0.91
CA GLY A 101 7.54 -14.36 1.70
C GLY A 101 6.75 -14.80 2.93
N LEU A 102 7.29 -15.75 3.70
CA LEU A 102 6.72 -16.19 4.97
C LEU A 102 7.01 -15.16 6.07
N ASP A 103 6.04 -14.30 6.35
CA ASP A 103 6.14 -13.29 7.38
C ASP A 103 4.80 -13.15 8.13
N HIS A 104 4.85 -12.66 9.36
CA HIS A 104 3.69 -12.32 10.18
C HIS A 104 2.64 -13.44 10.35
N LEU A 105 3.08 -14.70 10.33
CA LEU A 105 2.22 -15.90 10.39
C LEU A 105 1.34 -15.98 11.64
N GLN A 106 1.68 -15.27 12.72
CA GLN A 106 0.87 -15.19 13.93
C GLN A 106 -0.50 -14.52 13.71
N TRP A 107 -0.64 -13.73 12.64
CA TRP A 107 -1.86 -12.97 12.34
C TRP A 107 -2.83 -13.70 11.41
N ILE A 108 -2.46 -14.87 10.88
CA ILE A 108 -3.25 -15.63 9.90
C ILE A 108 -3.48 -17.06 10.36
N LYS A 109 -4.63 -17.63 9.98
CA LYS A 109 -4.97 -19.02 10.31
C LYS A 109 -4.18 -20.02 9.47
N ASN A 110 -4.14 -19.79 8.15
CA ASN A 110 -3.37 -20.62 7.23
C ASN A 110 -1.91 -20.15 7.18
N LYS A 111 -1.04 -20.80 7.96
CA LYS A 111 0.37 -20.41 8.10
C LYS A 111 1.26 -20.93 6.97
N THR A 112 0.77 -20.85 5.73
CA THR A 112 1.51 -21.21 4.51
C THR A 112 1.67 -20.00 3.60
N ILE A 113 2.50 -20.13 2.57
CA ILE A 113 2.69 -19.09 1.56
C ILE A 113 1.38 -18.80 0.81
N GLU A 114 0.55 -19.81 0.56
CA GLU A 114 -0.79 -19.65 -0.02
C GLU A 114 -1.73 -18.87 0.89
N GLY A 115 -1.61 -19.05 2.21
CA GLY A 115 -2.36 -18.26 3.18
C GLY A 115 -2.00 -16.77 3.09
N ILE A 116 -0.71 -16.44 3.01
CA ILE A 116 -0.26 -15.06 2.84
C ILE A 116 -0.72 -14.49 1.50
N ILE A 117 -0.58 -15.25 0.41
CA ILE A 117 -1.05 -14.84 -0.92
C ILE A 117 -2.54 -14.55 -0.87
N HIS A 118 -3.34 -15.41 -0.23
CA HIS A 118 -4.78 -15.20 -0.07
C HIS A 118 -5.12 -13.88 0.63
N GLU A 119 -4.51 -13.62 1.79
CA GLU A 119 -4.74 -12.38 2.56
C GLU A 119 -4.31 -11.12 1.79
N LYS A 120 -3.32 -11.24 0.90
CA LYS A 120 -2.88 -10.15 0.02
C LYS A 120 -3.74 -9.96 -1.23
N THR A 121 -4.40 -11.01 -1.75
CA THR A 121 -5.08 -10.96 -3.06
C THR A 121 -6.61 -10.90 -2.97
N VAL A 122 -7.24 -11.50 -1.96
CA VAL A 122 -8.69 -11.78 -1.98
C VAL A 122 -9.57 -10.53 -1.97
N LYS A 123 -9.06 -9.40 -1.48
CA LYS A 123 -9.74 -8.09 -1.48
C LYS A 123 -9.11 -7.08 -2.43
N LEU A 124 -8.27 -7.51 -3.38
CA LEU A 124 -7.81 -6.59 -4.42
C LEU A 124 -8.99 -6.14 -5.27
N LEU A 125 -9.01 -4.84 -5.56
CA LEU A 125 -10.00 -4.22 -6.44
C LEU A 125 -9.80 -4.68 -7.90
N ASN A 126 -10.83 -4.51 -8.72
CA ASN A 126 -10.73 -4.73 -10.16
C ASN A 126 -10.11 -3.48 -10.82
N SER A 127 -8.82 -3.53 -11.16
CA SER A 127 -8.07 -2.45 -11.82
C SER A 127 -6.88 -3.00 -12.63
N ASN A 128 -5.68 -2.44 -12.48
CA ASN A 128 -4.43 -3.02 -12.96
C ASN A 128 -3.65 -3.59 -11.77
N ILE A 129 -3.20 -4.84 -11.87
CA ILE A 129 -2.40 -5.49 -10.83
C ILE A 129 -1.01 -5.73 -11.38
N PHE A 130 0.00 -5.16 -10.72
CA PHE A 130 1.41 -5.38 -11.03
C PHE A 130 2.02 -6.29 -9.98
N VAL A 131 2.56 -7.42 -10.39
CA VAL A 131 3.26 -8.37 -9.51
C VAL A 131 4.75 -8.25 -9.76
N ASN A 132 5.49 -7.79 -8.74
CA ASN A 132 6.93 -7.64 -8.81
C ASN A 132 7.64 -9.02 -8.82
N LYS A 133 8.95 -9.01 -9.03
CA LYS A 133 9.80 -10.21 -8.96
C LYS A 133 9.59 -10.94 -7.63
N GLN A 134 9.34 -12.24 -7.71
CA GLN A 134 9.25 -13.14 -6.58
C GLN A 134 10.51 -14.01 -6.46
N ASP A 135 10.74 -14.59 -5.28
CA ASP A 135 11.94 -15.37 -5.00
C ASP A 135 12.07 -16.62 -5.89
N ASN A 136 10.94 -17.23 -6.26
CA ASN A 136 10.93 -18.41 -7.11
C ASN A 136 9.65 -18.49 -7.97
N LYS A 137 9.70 -19.38 -8.97
CA LYS A 137 8.58 -19.61 -9.90
C LYS A 137 7.34 -20.20 -9.23
N GLU A 138 7.51 -20.94 -8.13
CA GLU A 138 6.38 -21.55 -7.42
C GLU A 138 5.48 -20.48 -6.78
N ILE A 139 6.06 -19.44 -6.16
CA ILE A 139 5.32 -18.29 -5.62
C ILE A 139 4.57 -17.56 -6.74
N ASN A 140 5.23 -17.32 -7.89
CA ASN A 140 4.58 -16.74 -9.06
C ASN A 140 3.35 -17.54 -9.49
N SER A 141 3.48 -18.86 -9.67
CA SER A 141 2.36 -19.72 -10.07
C SER A 141 1.21 -19.72 -9.05
N LYS A 142 1.52 -19.62 -7.75
CA LYS A 142 0.50 -19.51 -6.69
C LYS A 142 -0.22 -18.16 -6.74
N ILE A 143 0.48 -17.07 -7.02
CA ILE A 143 -0.13 -15.74 -7.21
C ILE A 143 -1.00 -15.73 -8.47
N GLU A 144 -0.51 -16.27 -9.59
CA GLU A 144 -1.30 -16.40 -10.83
C GLU A 144 -2.63 -17.13 -10.57
N LYS A 145 -2.56 -18.28 -9.89
CA LYS A 145 -3.75 -19.06 -9.51
C LYS A 145 -4.68 -18.28 -8.57
N ALA A 146 -4.13 -17.57 -7.58
CA ALA A 146 -4.94 -16.79 -6.64
C ALA A 146 -5.67 -15.62 -7.32
N LEU A 147 -5.12 -15.09 -8.42
CA LEU A 147 -5.70 -13.98 -9.18
C LEU A 147 -6.57 -14.45 -10.36
N GLU A 148 -6.66 -15.74 -10.66
CA GLU A 148 -7.32 -16.29 -11.86
C GLU A 148 -8.76 -15.76 -12.06
N ASN A 149 -9.52 -15.64 -10.97
CA ASN A 149 -10.92 -15.17 -11.00
C ASN A 149 -11.08 -13.65 -10.86
N ASN A 150 -9.99 -12.91 -10.63
CA ASN A 150 -10.03 -11.44 -10.56
C ASN A 150 -10.08 -10.87 -11.99
N GLN A 151 -10.92 -9.88 -12.25
CA GLN A 151 -11.14 -9.34 -13.61
C GLN A 151 -10.12 -8.28 -14.04
N SER A 152 -9.18 -7.93 -13.17
CA SER A 152 -8.12 -6.96 -13.46
C SER A 152 -7.22 -7.38 -14.62
N ASN A 153 -6.63 -6.39 -15.27
CA ASN A 153 -5.41 -6.62 -16.06
C ASN A 153 -4.27 -6.96 -15.10
N LYS A 154 -3.46 -7.97 -15.43
CA LYS A 154 -2.40 -8.47 -14.56
C LYS A 154 -1.10 -8.44 -15.32
N TYR A 155 -0.07 -7.88 -14.70
CA TYR A 155 1.25 -7.74 -15.27
C TYR A 155 2.26 -8.36 -14.30
N PHE A 156 3.06 -9.30 -14.78
CA PHE A 156 4.05 -10.03 -14.00
C PHE A 156 5.46 -9.66 -14.45
N PHE A 157 6.32 -9.37 -13.47
CA PHE A 157 7.75 -9.17 -13.71
C PHE A 157 8.36 -10.39 -14.39
N GLY A 158 9.16 -10.18 -15.45
CA GLY A 158 9.77 -11.25 -16.24
C GLY A 158 8.90 -11.78 -17.38
N LYS A 159 7.60 -11.43 -17.40
CA LYS A 159 6.65 -11.85 -18.44
C LYS A 159 6.10 -10.65 -19.21
N ASP A 160 5.54 -9.69 -18.50
CA ASP A 160 4.84 -8.54 -19.07
C ASP A 160 5.66 -7.25 -18.97
N PHE A 161 6.55 -7.15 -17.98
CA PHE A 161 7.48 -6.05 -17.82
C PHE A 161 8.81 -6.54 -17.22
N ASN A 162 9.87 -5.77 -17.46
CA ASN A 162 11.21 -5.99 -16.92
C ASN A 162 11.81 -4.64 -16.54
N ILE A 163 12.90 -4.69 -15.77
CA ILE A 163 13.71 -3.52 -15.44
C ILE A 163 15.00 -3.59 -16.25
N LEU A 164 15.30 -2.52 -16.99
CA LEU A 164 16.59 -2.29 -17.61
C LEU A 164 17.32 -1.21 -16.82
N LYS A 165 18.55 -1.49 -16.40
CA LYS A 165 19.38 -0.46 -15.78
C LYS A 165 19.97 0.38 -16.92
N ALA A 166 19.54 1.62 -17.04
CA ALA A 166 20.08 2.53 -18.03
C ALA A 166 21.50 2.96 -17.64
N GLU A 167 22.35 3.23 -18.63
CA GLU A 167 23.78 3.59 -18.44
C GLU A 167 23.97 4.83 -17.56
N ASN A 168 22.95 5.68 -17.45
CA ASN A 168 22.90 6.87 -16.61
C ASN A 168 22.48 6.60 -15.14
N SER A 169 22.56 5.35 -14.67
CA SER A 169 22.18 4.92 -13.30
C SER A 169 20.69 5.02 -12.97
N PHE A 170 19.82 5.23 -13.97
CA PHE A 170 18.37 5.16 -13.79
C PHE A 170 17.83 3.75 -14.03
N ILE A 171 16.73 3.41 -13.35
CA ILE A 171 15.94 2.21 -13.61
C ILE A 171 14.93 2.60 -14.70
N GLN A 172 15.02 1.96 -15.87
CA GLN A 172 14.10 2.10 -17.00
C GLN A 172 13.24 0.85 -17.16
#